data_AF-W9SAN5-F1
#
_entry.id   AF-W9SAN5-F1
#
_cell.length_a   1.000
_cell.length_b   1.000
_cell.length_c   1.000
_cell.angle_alpha   90.00
_cell.angle_beta   90.00
_cell.angle_gamma   90.00
#
_symmetry.space_group_name_H-M   'P 1'
#
loop_
_entity.id
_entity.type
_entity.pdbx_description
1 polymer ?
#
loop_
_entity_poly.entity_id
_entity_poly.type
_entity_poly.pdbx_seq_one_letter_code
_entity_poly.pdbx_strand_id
1 'polypeptide(L)'
;MKISLENQPFITDLTATEKIIISHVIDEQAYGRLVGELGFGYQSAMRIVGFWKWLEICVNSNIVAKTFPLPNFIVRELAKEAIWCMKFLQTGMPPLPYYSDEFQLLFTTRFLGSEFSLSFLRENVETSESAMAKIDRFAEDACKNIDQVMFGVPSPTLMVDETQQLIMAQLCAWKSFWLLN
;
A
#
# COMPACT_ATOMS: atom_id res chain seq x y z
N MET A 1 -46.51 10.11 -1.67
CA MET A 1 -45.06 10.14 -1.98
C MET A 1 -44.31 10.46 -0.69
N LYS A 2 -43.81 9.42 -0.01
CA LYS A 2 -42.89 9.50 1.13
C LYS A 2 -42.09 8.21 1.06
N ILE A 3 -40.85 8.28 0.60
CA ILE A 3 -39.93 7.16 0.62
C ILE A 3 -39.19 7.28 1.94
N SER A 4 -39.41 6.32 2.84
CA SER A 4 -38.70 6.23 4.12
C SER A 4 -37.22 5.94 3.86
N LEU A 5 -36.34 6.78 4.42
CA LEU A 5 -34.88 6.62 4.45
C LEU A 5 -34.47 5.94 5.76
N GLU A 6 -35.01 4.76 6.04
CA GLU A 6 -34.54 3.93 7.15
C GLU A 6 -34.47 2.49 6.66
N ASN A 7 -33.29 1.90 6.83
CA ASN A 7 -32.92 0.51 6.55
C ASN A 7 -32.35 0.23 5.14
N GLN A 8 -31.15 0.76 4.90
CA GLN A 8 -30.14 0.05 4.11
C GLN A 8 -29.20 -0.65 5.09
N PRO A 9 -29.24 -1.99 5.24
CA PRO A 9 -28.19 -2.72 5.93
C PRO A 9 -27.07 -2.94 4.92
N PHE A 10 -26.13 -2.00 4.79
CA PHE A 10 -25.01 -2.16 3.88
C PHE A 10 -23.67 -2.12 4.63
N ILE A 11 -23.14 -3.32 4.83
CA ILE A 11 -21.76 -3.72 5.15
C ILE A 11 -21.27 -3.32 6.55
N THR A 12 -21.59 -4.16 7.54
CA THR A 12 -20.77 -4.27 8.76
C THR A 12 -20.75 -5.71 9.28
N ASP A 13 -20.20 -6.67 8.54
CA ASP A 13 -19.46 -7.79 9.15
C ASP A 13 -18.64 -8.56 8.09
N LEU A 14 -17.43 -8.07 7.76
CA LEU A 14 -16.48 -8.88 7.00
C LEU A 14 -15.79 -9.84 7.97
N THR A 15 -15.75 -11.13 7.63
CA THR A 15 -15.01 -12.15 8.36
C THR A 15 -13.51 -11.83 8.37
N ALA A 16 -12.77 -12.34 9.36
CA ALA A 16 -11.33 -12.11 9.46
C ALA A 16 -10.57 -12.55 8.18
N THR A 17 -11.02 -13.64 7.56
CA THR A 17 -10.46 -14.17 6.32
C THR A 17 -10.68 -13.20 5.14
N GLU A 18 -11.87 -12.64 4.99
CA GLU A 18 -12.16 -11.67 3.92
C GLU A 18 -11.35 -10.39 4.07
N LYS A 19 -11.16 -9.91 5.31
CA LYS A 19 -10.30 -8.75 5.59
C LYS A 19 -8.85 -8.99 5.18
N ILE A 20 -8.33 -10.20 5.44
CA ILE A 20 -6.98 -10.61 5.03
C ILE A 20 -6.87 -10.68 3.51
N ILE A 21 -7.85 -11.27 2.83
CA ILE A 21 -7.85 -11.37 1.36
C ILE A 21 -7.87 -9.97 0.73
N ILE A 22 -8.76 -9.10 1.21
CA ILE A 22 -8.89 -7.73 0.69
C ILE A 22 -7.58 -6.94 0.91
N SER A 23 -6.94 -7.05 2.08
CA SER A 23 -5.67 -6.36 2.31
C SER A 23 -4.56 -6.86 1.38
N HIS A 24 -4.48 -8.17 1.12
CA HIS A 24 -3.52 -8.72 0.15
C HIS A 24 -3.76 -8.21 -1.27
N VAL A 25 -5.01 -8.16 -1.72
CA VAL A 25 -5.36 -7.62 -3.05
C VAL A 25 -4.95 -6.15 -3.16
N ILE A 26 -5.20 -5.37 -2.11
CA ILE A 26 -4.82 -3.96 -2.02
C ILE A 26 -3.30 -3.79 -2.11
N ASP A 27 -2.54 -4.64 -1.41
CA ASP A 27 -1.08 -4.62 -1.47
C ASP A 27 -0.55 -4.96 -2.86
N GLU A 28 -1.13 -5.98 -3.51
CA GLU A 28 -0.75 -6.44 -4.85
C GLU A 28 -1.02 -5.39 -5.93
N GLN A 29 -2.19 -4.75 -5.89
CA GLN A 29 -2.53 -3.70 -6.85
C GLN A 29 -1.64 -2.46 -6.67
N ALA A 30 -1.34 -2.07 -5.42
CA ALA A 30 -0.40 -0.98 -5.15
C ALA A 30 1.01 -1.32 -5.68
N TYR A 31 1.47 -2.55 -5.45
CA TYR A 31 2.75 -3.06 -5.94
C TYR A 31 2.88 -2.97 -7.46
N GLY A 32 1.97 -3.60 -8.22
CA GLY A 32 2.12 -3.60 -9.67
C GLY A 32 1.76 -2.26 -10.31
N ARG A 33 1.03 -1.36 -9.64
CA ARG A 33 0.97 0.05 -10.06
C ARG A 33 2.34 0.73 -9.95
N LEU A 34 3.06 0.51 -8.86
CA LEU A 34 4.42 1.03 -8.68
C LEU A 34 5.38 0.50 -9.75
N VAL A 35 5.30 -0.79 -10.07
CA VAL A 35 6.16 -1.41 -11.08
C VAL A 35 5.75 -1.04 -12.51
N GLY A 36 4.51 -1.34 -12.89
CA GLY A 36 4.03 -1.27 -14.28
C GLY A 36 3.71 0.15 -14.74
N GLU A 37 3.09 0.97 -13.90
CA GLU A 37 2.68 2.32 -14.31
C GLU A 37 3.69 3.40 -13.90
N LEU A 38 4.34 3.22 -12.75
CA LEU A 38 5.24 4.23 -12.20
C LEU A 38 6.73 3.92 -12.46
N GLY A 39 7.07 2.72 -12.91
CA GLY A 39 8.43 2.36 -13.31
C GLY A 39 9.42 2.20 -12.14
N PHE A 40 8.93 1.92 -10.94
CA PHE A 40 9.79 1.53 -9.83
C PHE A 40 10.30 0.09 -10.04
N GLY A 41 11.58 -0.15 -9.73
CA GLY A 41 12.12 -1.51 -9.78
C GLY A 41 11.41 -2.42 -8.77
N TYR A 42 11.28 -3.72 -9.10
CA TYR A 42 10.55 -4.71 -8.31
C TYR A 42 10.87 -4.64 -6.81
N GLN A 43 12.15 -4.74 -6.45
CA GLN A 43 12.61 -4.69 -5.06
C GLN A 43 12.28 -3.37 -4.35
N SER A 44 12.31 -2.25 -5.08
CA SER A 44 11.95 -0.95 -4.51
C SER A 44 10.46 -0.85 -4.27
N ALA A 45 9.63 -1.28 -5.22
CA ALA A 45 8.18 -1.31 -5.09
C ALA A 45 7.72 -2.16 -3.90
N MET A 46 8.35 -3.33 -3.70
CA MET A 46 8.08 -4.20 -2.55
C MET A 46 8.32 -3.47 -1.23
N ARG A 47 9.48 -2.83 -1.08
CA ARG A 47 9.83 -2.10 0.15
C ARG A 47 8.97 -0.87 0.37
N ILE A 48 8.51 -0.19 -0.70
CA ILE A 48 7.55 0.92 -0.59
C ILE A 48 6.21 0.42 -0.02
N VAL A 49 5.67 -0.68 -0.54
CA VAL A 49 4.43 -1.27 -0.01
C VAL A 49 4.63 -1.75 1.43
N GLY A 50 5.75 -2.42 1.72
CA GLY A 50 6.12 -2.83 3.08
C GLY A 50 6.22 -1.65 4.05
N PHE A 51 6.76 -0.52 3.61
CA PHE A 51 6.81 0.72 4.39
C PHE A 51 5.43 1.29 4.65
N TRP A 52 4.56 1.35 3.64
CA TRP A 52 3.19 1.80 3.83
C TRP A 52 2.45 0.92 4.84
N LYS A 53 2.55 -0.40 4.76
CA LYS A 53 1.96 -1.33 5.75
C LYS A 53 2.51 -1.13 7.16
N TRP A 54 3.81 -0.86 7.29
CA TRP A 54 4.40 -0.51 8.58
C TRP A 54 3.76 0.77 9.16
N LEU A 55 3.50 1.78 8.32
CA LEU A 55 2.77 2.98 8.75
C LEU A 55 1.32 2.69 9.14
N GLU A 56 0.62 1.80 8.44
CA GLU A 56 -0.74 1.41 8.80
C GLU A 56 -0.83 0.88 10.23
N ILE A 57 0.19 0.15 10.68
CA ILE A 57 0.28 -0.37 12.06
C ILE A 57 0.62 0.73 13.04
N CYS A 58 1.56 1.62 12.69
CA CYS A 58 2.05 2.64 13.61
C CYS A 58 1.05 3.78 13.84
N VAL A 59 0.36 4.23 12.79
CA VAL A 59 -0.53 5.40 12.85
C VAL A 59 -2.00 5.04 12.56
N ASN A 60 -2.34 3.75 12.64
CA ASN A 60 -3.68 3.21 12.41
C ASN A 60 -4.36 3.80 11.15
N SER A 61 -3.62 3.80 10.04
CA SER A 61 -4.07 4.35 8.77
C SER A 61 -4.26 3.24 7.75
N ASN A 62 -4.96 3.53 6.65
CA ASN A 62 -5.06 2.64 5.49
C ASN A 62 -4.44 3.33 4.27
N ILE A 63 -3.13 3.62 4.36
CA ILE A 63 -2.43 4.39 3.34
C ILE A 63 -2.39 3.64 2.01
N VAL A 64 -2.26 2.30 2.02
CA VAL A 64 -2.17 1.51 0.79
C VAL A 64 -3.46 1.66 0.00
N ALA A 65 -4.63 1.43 0.63
CA ALA A 65 -5.91 1.59 -0.06
C ALA A 65 -6.17 3.03 -0.49
N LYS A 66 -5.77 4.01 0.33
CA LYS A 66 -5.96 5.42 -0.02
C LYS A 66 -5.15 5.83 -1.25
N THR A 67 -4.08 5.11 -1.63
CA THR A 67 -3.31 5.45 -2.84
C THR A 67 -4.07 5.18 -4.14
N PHE A 68 -5.06 4.27 -4.17
CA PHE A 68 -5.80 3.92 -5.39
C PHE A 68 -6.45 5.09 -6.12
N PRO A 69 -7.30 5.92 -5.47
CA PRO A 69 -7.97 7.02 -6.16
C PRO A 69 -7.03 8.16 -6.56
N LEU A 70 -5.76 8.15 -6.12
CA LEU A 70 -4.85 9.25 -6.40
C LEU A 70 -4.34 9.21 -7.84
N PRO A 71 -4.00 10.36 -8.43
CA PRO A 71 -3.28 10.40 -9.70
C PRO A 71 -1.86 9.80 -9.59
N ASN A 72 -1.35 9.24 -10.69
CA ASN A 72 -0.01 8.63 -10.75
C ASN A 72 1.12 9.55 -10.29
N PHE A 73 1.02 10.87 -10.56
CA PHE A 73 2.03 11.82 -10.10
C PHE A 73 2.07 11.94 -8.57
N ILE A 74 0.93 11.88 -7.88
CA ILE A 74 0.87 11.92 -6.42
C ILE A 74 1.44 10.63 -5.82
N VAL A 75 1.04 9.47 -6.36
CA VAL A 75 1.54 8.17 -5.88
C VAL A 75 3.05 8.05 -6.08
N ARG A 76 3.58 8.60 -7.18
CA ARG A 76 5.03 8.69 -7.41
C ARG A 76 5.73 9.52 -6.34
N GLU A 77 5.19 10.68 -5.96
CA GLU A 77 5.79 11.50 -4.91
C GLU A 77 5.69 10.82 -3.54
N LEU A 78 4.57 10.18 -3.20
CA LEU A 78 4.44 9.35 -1.98
C LEU A 78 5.48 8.22 -1.95
N ALA A 79 5.72 7.56 -3.08
CA ALA A 79 6.70 6.48 -3.20
C ALA A 79 8.16 6.98 -3.05
N LYS A 80 8.48 8.15 -3.60
CA LYS A 80 9.80 8.79 -3.38
C LYS A 80 9.98 9.17 -1.91
N GLU A 81 8.95 9.75 -1.30
CA GLU A 81 8.98 10.12 0.12
C GLU A 81 9.12 8.89 1.02
N ALA A 82 8.48 7.77 0.69
CA ALA A 82 8.67 6.49 1.36
C ALA A 82 10.13 6.02 1.33
N ILE A 83 10.80 6.10 0.16
CA ILE A 83 12.23 5.77 0.04
C ILE A 83 13.08 6.68 0.94
N TRP A 84 12.75 7.97 0.98
CA TRP A 84 13.44 8.92 1.85
C TRP A 84 13.24 8.63 3.33
N CYS A 85 12.02 8.29 3.74
CA CYS A 85 11.69 7.92 5.12
C CYS A 85 12.45 6.65 5.55
N MET A 86 12.47 5.62 4.70
CA MET A 86 13.24 4.40 4.97
C MET A 86 14.74 4.68 5.11
N LYS A 87 15.30 5.52 4.24
CA LYS A 87 16.71 5.93 4.34
C LYS A 87 16.98 6.72 5.63
N PHE A 88 16.05 7.58 6.03
CA PHE A 88 16.12 8.30 7.29
C PHE A 88 16.10 7.33 8.48
N LEU A 89 15.17 6.38 8.51
CA LEU A 89 15.11 5.35 9.56
C LEU A 89 16.43 4.59 9.66
N GLN A 90 17.04 4.21 8.53
CA GLN A 90 18.31 3.47 8.52
C GLN A 90 19.52 4.27 9.00
N THR A 91 19.57 5.58 8.71
CA THR A 91 20.79 6.37 8.86
C THR A 91 20.70 7.45 9.93
N GLY A 92 19.49 7.75 10.42
CA GLY A 92 19.20 8.91 11.26
C GLY A 92 19.39 10.26 10.55
N MET A 93 19.75 10.26 9.26
CA MET A 93 20.07 11.46 8.51
C MET A 93 19.05 11.69 7.38
N PRO A 94 18.58 12.93 7.17
CA PRO A 94 17.75 13.24 6.02
C PRO A 94 18.53 13.00 4.71
N PRO A 95 17.86 12.55 3.63
CA PRO A 95 18.50 12.35 2.35
C PRO A 95 18.97 13.69 1.76
N LEU A 96 20.15 13.66 1.12
CA LEU A 96 20.64 14.74 0.27
C LEU A 96 19.61 15.14 -0.80
N PRO A 97 19.37 16.43 -1.07
CA PRO A 97 20.10 17.62 -0.59
C PRO A 97 19.53 18.27 0.69
N TYR A 98 18.60 17.61 1.38
CA TYR A 98 17.88 18.17 2.53
C TYR A 98 18.74 18.14 3.82
N TYR A 99 19.82 18.92 3.86
CA TYR A 99 20.63 19.14 5.07
C TYR A 99 20.06 20.22 6.02
N SER A 100 18.95 20.86 5.66
CA SER A 100 18.31 21.93 6.43
C SER A 100 17.06 21.44 7.18
N ASP A 101 16.56 22.27 8.09
CA ASP A 101 15.26 22.16 8.79
C ASP A 101 14.02 22.10 7.84
N GLU A 102 14.26 21.99 6.53
CA GLU A 102 13.26 21.97 5.46
C GLU A 102 12.99 20.56 4.90
N PHE A 103 13.52 19.48 5.52
CA PHE A 103 13.01 18.13 5.23
C PHE A 103 11.54 18.04 5.69
N GLN A 104 10.64 18.40 4.77
CA GLN A 104 9.22 18.40 4.99
C GLN A 104 8.63 17.15 4.34
N LEU A 105 7.98 16.32 5.16
CA LEU A 105 7.18 15.18 4.72
C LEU A 105 5.86 15.72 4.13
N LEU A 106 5.95 16.35 2.96
CA LEU A 106 4.84 17.12 2.40
C LEU A 106 3.67 16.24 1.97
N PHE A 107 3.96 15.03 1.47
CA PHE A 107 2.93 14.17 0.91
C PHE A 107 2.40 13.21 1.96
N THR A 108 3.26 12.51 2.69
CA THR A 108 2.83 11.49 3.64
C THR A 108 2.17 12.11 4.87
N THR A 109 2.68 13.22 5.42
CA THR A 109 2.01 13.93 6.52
C THR A 109 0.66 14.51 6.10
N ARG A 110 0.53 15.03 4.87
CA ARG A 110 -0.76 15.51 4.36
C ARG A 110 -1.78 14.37 4.18
N PHE A 111 -1.28 13.15 4.00
CA PHE A 111 -2.08 11.98 3.71
C PHE A 111 -2.48 11.17 4.96
N LEU A 112 -1.59 11.16 5.95
CA LEU A 112 -1.76 10.46 7.23
C LEU A 112 -2.24 11.39 8.35
N GLY A 113 -2.22 12.70 8.14
CA GLY A 113 -2.49 13.68 9.18
C GLY A 113 -1.29 13.88 10.10
N SER A 114 -1.52 14.57 11.22
CA SER A 114 -0.46 14.96 12.18
C SER A 114 0.22 13.80 12.89
N GLU A 115 -0.31 12.58 12.79
CA GLU A 115 0.25 11.38 13.42
C GLU A 115 1.59 10.97 12.77
N PHE A 116 1.77 11.28 11.48
CA PHE A 116 3.02 11.06 10.79
C PHE A 116 3.80 12.36 10.62
N SER A 117 4.98 12.43 11.21
CA SER A 117 5.85 13.60 11.19
C SER A 117 7.31 13.21 11.18
N LEU A 118 8.20 14.20 10.99
CA LEU A 118 9.63 13.97 11.14
C LEU A 118 9.99 13.56 12.58
N SER A 119 9.28 14.08 13.59
CA SER A 119 9.45 13.67 14.98
C SER A 119 9.10 12.20 15.18
N PHE A 120 7.99 11.74 14.60
CA PHE A 120 7.64 10.31 14.59
C PHE A 120 8.76 9.46 13.97
N LEU A 121 9.33 9.87 12.83
CA LEU A 121 10.45 9.15 12.24
C LEU A 121 11.68 9.15 13.15
N ARG A 122 12.02 10.28 13.78
CA ARG A 122 13.16 10.40 14.72
C ARG A 122 13.01 9.45 15.90
N GLU A 123 11.84 9.38 16.51
CA GLU A 123 11.54 8.45 17.61
C GLU A 123 11.70 6.99 17.18
N ASN A 124 11.43 6.68 15.91
CA ASN A 124 11.58 5.34 15.36
C ASN A 124 12.99 5.04 14.81
N VAL A 125 13.92 6.01 14.76
CA VAL A 125 15.33 5.76 14.40
C VAL A 125 16.02 4.89 15.46
N GLU A 126 15.74 5.11 16.74
CA GLU A 126 16.32 4.32 17.84
C GLU A 126 15.93 2.84 17.78
N THR A 127 14.80 2.53 17.13
CA THR A 127 14.32 1.17 16.90
C THR A 127 14.39 0.77 15.42
N SER A 128 15.21 1.48 14.62
CA SER A 128 15.29 1.34 13.17
C SER A 128 15.59 -0.06 12.68
N GLU A 129 16.42 -0.84 13.38
CA GLU A 129 16.65 -2.25 13.04
C GLU A 129 15.34 -3.05 13.12
N SER A 130 14.51 -2.81 14.15
CA SER A 130 13.19 -3.43 14.28
C SER A 130 12.20 -2.90 13.24
N ALA A 131 12.21 -1.60 12.97
CA ALA A 131 11.33 -1.00 11.96
C ALA A 131 11.65 -1.52 10.56
N MET A 132 12.93 -1.53 10.17
CA MET A 132 13.38 -2.06 8.88
C MET A 132 13.11 -3.55 8.74
N ALA A 133 13.33 -4.35 9.79
CA ALA A 133 12.98 -5.77 9.77
C ALA A 133 11.47 -6.01 9.58
N LYS A 134 10.61 -5.19 10.18
CA LYS A 134 9.16 -5.24 9.95
C LYS A 134 8.79 -4.86 8.52
N ILE A 135 9.39 -3.78 8.00
CA ILE A 135 9.19 -3.32 6.62
C ILE A 135 9.57 -4.42 5.63
N ASP A 136 10.74 -5.03 5.81
CA ASP A 136 11.23 -6.09 4.93
C ASP A 136 10.34 -7.34 5.01
N ARG A 137 9.87 -7.71 6.21
CA ARG A 137 8.89 -8.79 6.38
C ARG A 137 7.57 -8.49 5.64
N PHE A 138 7.05 -7.26 5.73
CA PHE A 138 5.84 -6.89 5.00
C PHE A 138 6.05 -6.87 3.49
N ALA A 139 7.22 -6.46 3.04
CA ALA A 139 7.60 -6.52 1.63
C ALA A 139 7.63 -7.97 1.12
N GLU A 140 8.16 -8.91 1.90
CA GLU A 140 8.12 -10.33 1.59
C GLU A 140 6.69 -10.88 1.59
N ASP A 141 5.87 -10.53 2.58
CA ASP A 141 4.48 -10.98 2.67
C ASP A 141 3.61 -10.47 1.51
N ALA A 142 3.85 -9.25 1.01
CA ALA A 142 3.21 -8.72 -0.19
C ALA A 142 3.54 -9.54 -1.45
N CYS A 143 4.66 -10.29 -1.45
CA CYS A 143 5.14 -11.05 -2.60
C CYS A 143 4.92 -12.55 -2.54
N LYS A 144 4.59 -13.11 -1.37
CA LYS A 144 4.39 -14.57 -1.19
C LYS A 144 3.32 -15.15 -2.12
N ASN A 145 2.41 -14.31 -2.63
CA ASN A 145 1.34 -14.72 -3.53
C ASN A 145 1.49 -14.20 -4.97
N ILE A 146 2.50 -13.38 -5.28
CA ILE A 146 2.65 -12.82 -6.63
C ILE A 146 2.90 -13.92 -7.67
N ASP A 147 3.64 -14.98 -7.31
CA ASP A 147 3.82 -16.13 -8.20
C ASP A 147 2.52 -16.96 -8.36
N GLN A 148 1.67 -17.04 -7.32
CA GLN A 148 0.39 -17.74 -7.40
C GLN A 148 -0.67 -16.94 -8.18
N VAL A 149 -0.63 -15.60 -8.10
CA VAL A 149 -1.52 -14.69 -8.83
C VAL A 149 -1.06 -14.45 -10.26
N MET A 150 0.24 -14.44 -10.54
CA MET A 150 0.75 -14.36 -11.92
C MET A 150 0.49 -15.65 -12.69
N PHE A 151 0.65 -16.82 -12.08
CA PHE A 151 0.61 -18.11 -12.78
C PHE A 151 -0.60 -19.01 -12.47
N GLY A 152 -1.46 -18.68 -11.49
CA GLY A 152 -2.46 -19.61 -10.93
C GLY A 152 -3.89 -19.10 -10.72
N VAL A 153 -4.30 -17.95 -11.27
CA VAL A 153 -5.68 -17.44 -11.10
C VAL A 153 -6.71 -18.39 -11.73
N PRO A 154 -7.65 -18.99 -10.96
CA PRO A 154 -8.75 -19.74 -11.54
C PRO A 154 -9.76 -18.79 -12.21
N SER A 155 -10.38 -19.26 -13.29
CA SER A 155 -11.37 -18.51 -14.07
C SER A 155 -12.48 -17.91 -13.17
N PRO A 156 -12.97 -16.68 -13.43
CA PRO A 156 -14.01 -16.00 -12.64
C PRO A 156 -15.30 -16.81 -12.44
N THR A 157 -15.48 -17.85 -13.26
CA THR A 157 -16.71 -18.65 -13.36
C THR A 157 -17.02 -19.54 -12.15
N LEU A 158 -16.15 -19.62 -11.14
CA LEU A 158 -16.29 -20.53 -9.98
C LEU A 158 -16.46 -19.84 -8.61
N MET A 159 -16.57 -18.51 -8.55
CA MET A 159 -16.73 -17.78 -7.28
C MET A 159 -18.21 -17.43 -7.00
N VAL A 160 -18.66 -17.65 -5.76
CA VAL A 160 -20.07 -17.48 -5.34
C VAL A 160 -20.39 -16.04 -4.90
N ASP A 161 -19.38 -15.24 -4.59
CA ASP A 161 -19.54 -13.88 -4.06
C ASP A 161 -19.23 -12.80 -5.12
N GLU A 162 -20.10 -11.79 -5.23
CA GLU A 162 -19.97 -10.68 -6.18
C GLU A 162 -18.73 -9.82 -5.88
N THR A 163 -18.32 -9.70 -4.62
CA THR A 163 -17.11 -8.95 -4.23
C THR A 163 -15.86 -9.68 -4.70
N GLN A 164 -15.81 -11.00 -4.48
CA GLN A 164 -14.75 -11.86 -5.01
C GLN A 164 -14.73 -11.87 -6.54
N GLN A 165 -15.88 -11.89 -7.21
CA GLN A 165 -15.94 -11.78 -8.67
C GLN A 165 -15.40 -10.43 -9.18
N LEU A 166 -15.71 -9.33 -8.51
CA LEU A 166 -15.22 -8.00 -8.88
C LEU A 166 -13.70 -7.89 -8.70
N ILE A 167 -13.17 -8.41 -7.59
CA ILE A 167 -11.73 -8.50 -7.31
C ILE A 167 -11.04 -9.35 -8.37
N MET A 168 -11.60 -10.52 -8.70
CA MET A 168 -11.05 -11.42 -9.71
C MET A 168 -11.11 -10.82 -11.11
N ALA A 169 -12.16 -10.09 -11.45
CA ALA A 169 -12.26 -9.37 -12.72
C ALA A 169 -11.18 -8.28 -12.84
N GLN A 170 -10.89 -7.56 -11.75
CA GLN A 170 -9.81 -6.57 -11.71
C GLN A 170 -8.43 -7.24 -11.88
N LEU A 171 -8.17 -8.35 -11.18
CA LEU A 171 -6.93 -9.13 -11.32
C LEU A 171 -6.76 -9.71 -12.73
N CYS A 172 -7.83 -10.23 -13.34
CA CYS A 172 -7.81 -10.72 -14.72
C CYS A 172 -7.52 -9.61 -15.73
N ALA A 173 -8.18 -8.45 -15.60
CA ALA A 173 -7.93 -7.30 -16.47
C ALA A 173 -6.46 -6.83 -16.37
N TRP A 174 -5.89 -6.89 -15.17
CA TRP A 174 -4.50 -6.54 -14.92
C TRP A 174 -3.50 -7.53 -15.51
N LYS A 175 -3.78 -8.83 -15.42
CA LYS A 175 -2.98 -9.88 -16.05
C LYS A 175 -2.92 -9.72 -17.58
N SER A 176 -4.04 -9.32 -18.20
CA SER A 176 -4.08 -9.05 -19.64
C SER A 176 -3.23 -7.83 -20.04
N PHE A 177 -3.14 -6.81 -19.18
CA PHE A 177 -2.30 -5.63 -19.43
C PHE A 177 -0.80 -5.94 -19.38
N TRP A 178 -0.39 -6.89 -18.52
CA TRP A 178 1.01 -7.34 -18.38
C TRP A 178 1.48 -8.33 -19.46
N LEU A 179 0.59 -9.09 -20.10
CA LEU A 179 0.96 -10.01 -21.18
C LEU A 179 1.04 -9.32 -22.55
N LEU A 180 0.62 -8.06 -22.65
CA LEU A 180 0.52 -7.31 -23.90
C LEU A 180 1.50 -6.12 -23.99
N ASN A 181 2.31 -5.87 -22.97
CA ASN A 181 3.38 -4.86 -22.90
C ASN A 181 4.68 -5.48 -22.40
#